data_AF-A0A8T5F9H9-F1
#
_entry.id   AF-A0A8T5F9H9-F1
#
_cell.length_a   1.000
_cell.length_b   1.000
_cell.length_c   1.000
_cell.angle_alpha   90.00
_cell.angle_beta   90.00
_cell.angle_gamma   90.00
#
_symmetry.space_group_name_H-M   'P 1'
#
loop_
_entity.id
_entity.type
_entity.pdbx_description
1 polymer ?
#
loop_
_entity_poly.entity_id
_entity_poly.type
_entity_poly.pdbx_seq_one_letter_code
_entity_poly.pdbx_strand_id
1 'polypeptide(L)' 'MVTSVFCESKCVSDSALCPHCFKTAMGIDATIKFFGLRNMVDGVTRVQSWCRDCRNNSQKEVRK' A
#
# COMPACT_ATOMS: atom_id res chain seq x y z
N MET A 1 -5.68 -29.74 6.42
CA MET A 1 -5.51 -28.29 6.64
C MET A 1 -4.81 -27.73 5.42
N VAL A 2 -5.56 -27.25 4.43
CA VAL A 2 -5.00 -26.60 3.23
C VAL A 2 -5.53 -25.18 3.21
N THR A 3 -4.76 -24.24 3.73
CA THR A 3 -5.02 -22.81 3.52
C THR A 3 -4.56 -22.49 2.11
N SER A 4 -5.41 -22.84 1.14
CA SER A 4 -5.22 -22.46 -0.25
C SER A 4 -5.32 -20.95 -0.36
N VAL A 5 -4.17 -20.27 -0.34
CA VAL A 5 -4.05 -18.86 -0.71
C VAL A 5 -4.16 -18.81 -2.23
N PHE A 6 -5.40 -18.86 -2.74
CA PHE A 6 -5.70 -18.50 -4.11
C PHE A 6 -5.57 -16.98 -4.23
N CYS A 7 -4.39 -16.50 -4.59
CA CYS A 7 -4.20 -15.13 -5.05
C CYS A 7 -4.21 -15.16 -6.58
N GLU A 8 -5.41 -15.16 -7.16
CA GLU A 8 -5.64 -15.09 -8.59
C GLU A 8 -5.36 -13.66 -9.10
N SER A 9 -4.13 -13.43 -9.56
CA SER A 9 -3.79 -12.66 -10.77
C SER A 9 -4.33 -11.24 -11.00
N LYS A 10 -4.76 -10.48 -9.97
CA LYS A 10 -4.74 -9.00 -10.01
C LYS A 10 -3.99 -8.47 -8.80
N CYS A 11 -2.73 -8.12 -9.00
CA CYS A 11 -1.73 -7.81 -7.98
C CYS A 11 -2.07 -6.55 -7.16
N VAL A 12 -3.07 -6.64 -6.29
CA VAL A 12 -3.13 -5.87 -5.05
C VAL A 12 -2.69 -6.84 -3.99
N SER A 13 -1.44 -6.72 -3.54
CA SER A 13 -0.93 -7.51 -2.43
C SER A 13 -1.91 -7.37 -1.25
N ASP A 14 -2.44 -8.49 -0.78
CA ASP A 14 -3.33 -8.52 0.40
C ASP A 14 -2.63 -7.89 1.61
N SER A 15 -1.30 -7.96 1.63
CA SER A 15 -0.48 -7.28 2.62
C SER A 15 0.51 -6.30 2.01
N ALA A 16 0.67 -5.15 2.66
CA ALA A 16 1.62 -4.11 2.30
C ALA A 16 2.41 -3.67 3.52
N LEU A 17 3.73 -3.53 3.38
CA LEU A 17 4.63 -3.11 4.45
C LEU A 17 5.35 -1.83 4.03
N CYS A 18 5.33 -0.82 4.91
CA CYS A 18 5.99 0.44 4.66
C CYS A 18 7.47 0.35 5.08
N PRO A 19 8.44 0.63 4.19
CA PRO A 19 9.86 0.52 4.52
C PRO A 19 10.36 1.61 5.50
N HIS A 20 9.57 2.66 5.71
CA HIS A 20 9.97 3.79 6.55
C HIS A 20 9.45 3.70 7.99
N CYS A 21 8.25 3.18 8.21
CA CYS A 21 7.66 3.07 9.55
C CYS A 21 7.29 1.63 9.92
N PHE A 22 7.63 0.66 9.08
CA PHE A 22 7.33 -0.77 9.24
C PHE A 22 5.83 -1.07 9.47
N LYS A 23 4.95 -0.14 9.08
CA LYS A 23 3.50 -0.32 9.18
C LYS A 23 3.08 -1.40 8.19
N THR A 24 2.46 -2.46 8.72
CA THR A 24 1.89 -3.56 7.94
C THR A 24 0.39 -3.39 7.84
N ALA A 25 -0.13 -3.40 6.62
CA ALA A 25 -1.55 -3.56 6.34
C ALA A 25 -1.79 -5.01 5.92
N MET A 26 -2.89 -5.60 6.40
CA MET A 26 -3.39 -6.92 5.98
C MET A 26 -4.84 -6.76 5.54
N GLY A 27 -5.19 -7.32 4.38
CA GLY A 27 -6.44 -7.03 3.70
C GLY A 27 -6.34 -5.84 2.74
N ILE A 28 -7.13 -5.93 1.67
CA ILE A 28 -7.28 -4.87 0.66
C ILE A 28 -7.77 -3.57 1.29
N ASP A 29 -8.77 -3.62 2.18
CA ASP A 29 -9.34 -2.43 2.84
C ASP A 29 -8.27 -1.69 3.67
N ALA A 30 -7.53 -2.42 4.50
CA ALA A 30 -6.44 -1.84 5.29
C ALA A 30 -5.35 -1.25 4.40
N THR A 31 -5.00 -1.94 3.31
CA THR A 31 -4.00 -1.47 2.35
C THR A 31 -4.46 -0.17 1.68
N ILE A 32 -5.72 -0.06 1.26
CA ILE A 32 -6.30 1.16 0.70
C ILE A 32 -6.36 2.27 1.75
N LYS A 33 -6.72 1.96 2.99
CA LYS A 33 -6.83 2.94 4.08
C LYS A 33 -5.47 3.50 4.50
N PHE A 34 -4.46 2.63 4.65
CA PHE A 34 -3.14 2.99 5.19
C PHE A 34 -2.11 3.38 4.13
N PHE A 35 -2.11 2.77 2.95
CA PHE A 35 -1.18 3.09 1.85
C PHE A 35 -1.83 3.94 0.78
N GLY A 36 -3.09 3.62 0.45
CA GLY A 36 -3.81 4.25 -0.64
C GLY A 36 -3.42 3.69 -2.00
N LEU A 37 -4.22 4.08 -2.97
CA LEU A 37 -4.08 3.67 -4.36
C LEU A 37 -3.51 4.84 -5.18
N ARG A 38 -2.70 4.52 -6.19
CA ARG A 38 -2.32 5.46 -7.25
C ARG A 38 -2.89 4.99 -8.57
N ASN A 39 -3.38 5.94 -9.36
CA ASN A 39 -3.70 5.69 -10.76
C ASN A 39 -2.42 5.89 -11.58
N MET A 40 -2.01 4.85 -12.30
CA MET A 40 -0.98 4.96 -13.32
C MET A 40 -1.59 5.59 -14.58
N VAL A 41 -0.75 6.21 -15.40
CA VAL A 41 -1.15 6.82 -16.68
C VAL A 41 -1.77 5.79 -17.63
N ASP A 42 -1.40 4.52 -17.50
CA ASP A 42 -1.96 3.39 -18.27
C ASP A 42 -3.35 2.94 -17.81
N GLY A 43 -4.03 3.70 -16.93
CA GLY A 43 -5.34 3.36 -16.38
C GLY A 43 -5.33 2.26 -15.31
N VAL A 44 -4.14 1.76 -14.94
CA VAL A 44 -3.98 0.72 -13.92
C VAL A 44 -3.83 1.35 -12.54
N THR A 45 -4.70 0.96 -11.62
CA THR A 45 -4.60 1.38 -10.21
C THR A 45 -3.71 0.40 -9.44
N ARG A 46 -2.67 0.91 -8.76
CA ARG A 46 -1.74 0.10 -7.94
C ARG A 46 -1.64 0.65 -6.52
N VAL A 47 -1.35 -0.24 -5.57
CA VAL A 47 -1.04 0.12 -4.19
C VAL A 47 0.26 0.91 -4.13
N GLN A 48 0.31 1.91 -3.25
CA GLN A 48 1.51 2.68 -2.99
C GLN A 48 2.51 1.91 -2.12
N SER A 49 3.82 2.05 -2.39
CA SER A 49 4.88 1.40 -1.62
C SER A 49 5.07 1.99 -0.22
N TRP A 50 4.66 3.24 -0.01
CA TRP A 50 4.79 3.97 1.25
C TRP A 50 3.41 4.26 1.83
N CYS A 51 3.30 4.18 3.16
CA CYS A 51 2.06 4.52 3.83
C CYS A 51 1.74 6.01 3.73
N ARG A 52 0.47 6.35 3.90
CA ARG A 52 -0.07 7.70 3.81
C ARG A 52 0.58 8.63 4.83
N ASP A 53 0.87 8.14 6.04
CA ASP A 53 1.59 8.88 7.08
C ASP A 53 2.99 9.29 6.64
N CYS A 54 3.81 8.35 6.15
CA CYS A 54 5.18 8.63 5.70
C CYS A 54 5.21 9.56 4.48
N ARG A 55 4.27 9.39 3.54
CA ARG A 55 4.14 10.31 2.39
C ARG A 55 3.77 11.73 2.80
N ASN A 56 2.96 11.88 3.86
CA ASN A 56 2.57 13.19 4.36
C ASN A 56 3.70 13.81 5.20
N ASN A 57 4.42 13.00 5.97
CA ASN A 57 5.52 13.46 6.81
C ASN A 57 6.73 13.92 5.98
N SER A 58 7.05 13.23 4.87
CA SER A 58 8.15 13.64 3.98
C SER A 58 7.92 15.03 3.36
N GLN A 59 6.68 15.51 3.27
CA GLN A 59 6.39 16.87 2.81
C GLN A 59 6.60 17.94 3.89
N LYS A 60 6.60 17.55 5.17
CA LYS A 60 6.82 18.48 6.28
C LYS A 60 8.30 18.80 6.47
N GLU A 61 9.20 17.85 6.22
CA GLU A 61 10.65 18.08 6.37
C GLU A 61 11.23 19.00 5.29
N VAL A 62 10.64 19.06 4.09
CA VAL A 62 11.09 19.96 3.01
C VAL A 62 10.73 21.44 3.27
N ARG A 63 9.86 21.72 4.25
CA ARG A 63 9.40 23.09 4.58
C ARG A 63 10.07 23.69 5.82
N LYS A 64 11.20 23.15 6.27
CA LYS A 64 11.91 23.64 7.45
C LYS A 64 13.25 24.29 7.10
#